data_AF-A0AAD5AM26-F1
#
_entry.id   AF-A0AAD5AM26-F1
#
_cell.length_a   1.000
_cell.length_b   1.000
_cell.length_c   1.000
_cell.angle_alpha   90.00
_cell.angle_beta   90.00
_cell.angle_gamma   90.00
#
_symmetry.space_group_name_H-M   'P 1'
#
loop_
_entity.id
_entity.type
_entity.pdbx_description
1 polymer ?
#
loop_
_entity_poly.entity_id
_entity_poly.type
_entity_poly.pdbx_seq_one_letter_code
_entity_poly.pdbx_strand_id
1 'polypeptide(L)'
;DVSKHIALVPQFRESEVDSYFNAFERIATSLRWPKDVWSLLSQCKLFCKALEVCSSLSLEESLNYETVKSAILCAYELVPKAYRQKFRCHKKNSTQTFVEFAREKGILFDKWCTASKVKDFDSMRELVLLEEFKSCLPERVVVYLNEQKVTSLSRAAVLVDKFVLMH
;
A
#
# COMPACT_ATOMS: atom_id res chain seq x y z
N ASP A 1 26.87 19.13 5.41
CA ASP A 1 26.25 19.19 4.08
C ASP A 1 25.36 17.97 3.90
N VAL A 2 24.04 18.21 3.81
CA VAL A 2 23.01 17.16 3.75
C VAL A 2 23.11 16.38 2.43
N SER A 3 23.65 16.99 1.38
CA SER A 3 23.82 16.39 0.05
C SER A 3 24.62 15.09 0.06
N LYS A 4 25.60 14.97 0.98
CA LYS A 4 26.46 13.78 1.13
C LYS A 4 25.70 12.54 1.59
N HIS A 5 24.55 12.71 2.25
CA HIS A 5 23.72 11.61 2.72
C HIS A 5 22.79 11.06 1.64
N ILE A 6 22.51 11.83 0.57
CA ILE A 6 21.61 11.44 -0.52
C ILE A 6 22.09 10.17 -1.24
N ALA A 7 23.41 9.97 -1.33
CA ALA A 7 24.01 8.77 -1.90
C ALA A 7 23.74 7.51 -1.07
N LEU A 8 23.51 7.67 0.23
CA LEU A 8 23.26 6.58 1.19
C LEU A 8 21.76 6.30 1.36
N VAL A 9 20.89 7.14 0.81
CA VAL A 9 19.44 6.89 0.82
C VAL A 9 19.14 5.68 -0.09
N PRO A 10 18.40 4.67 0.41
CA PRO A 10 18.08 3.48 -0.35
C PRO A 10 17.28 3.83 -1.62
N GLN A 11 17.25 2.92 -2.58
CA GLN A 11 16.41 3.12 -3.77
C GLN A 11 14.93 2.95 -3.41
N PHE A 12 14.10 3.89 -3.88
CA PHE A 12 12.65 3.76 -3.79
C PHE A 12 12.14 2.82 -4.88
N ARG A 13 11.24 1.90 -4.50
CA ARG A 13 10.51 1.04 -5.43
C ARG A 13 9.04 1.07 -5.07
N GLU A 14 8.19 1.43 -6.01
CA GLU A 14 6.73 1.53 -5.81
C GLU A 14 6.10 0.19 -5.38
N SER A 15 6.71 -0.94 -5.72
CA SER A 15 6.27 -2.28 -5.29
C SER A 15 6.68 -2.62 -3.84
N GLU A 16 7.59 -1.86 -3.21
CA GLU A 16 8.22 -2.20 -1.93
C GLU A 16 8.33 -0.97 -1.01
N VAL A 17 7.28 -0.14 -0.99
CA VAL A 17 7.23 1.12 -0.23
C VAL A 17 7.53 0.92 1.27
N ASP A 18 6.95 -0.09 1.93
CA ASP A 18 7.28 -0.41 3.32
C ASP A 18 8.77 -0.76 3.51
N SER A 19 9.33 -1.56 2.61
CA SER A 19 10.74 -1.98 2.66
C SER A 19 11.68 -0.78 2.50
N TYR A 20 11.30 0.20 1.66
CA TYR A 20 12.05 1.44 1.50
C TYR A 20 12.14 2.21 2.82
N PHE A 21 11.01 2.49 3.48
CA PHE A 21 11.01 3.23 4.74
C PHE A 21 11.76 2.47 5.84
N ASN A 22 11.56 1.16 5.96
CA ASN A 22 12.31 0.34 6.91
C ASN A 22 13.83 0.39 6.66
N ALA A 23 14.27 0.31 5.40
CA ALA A 23 15.68 0.40 5.04
C ALA A 23 16.25 1.80 5.35
N PHE A 24 15.48 2.85 5.01
CA PHE A 24 15.84 4.23 5.29
C PHE A 24 16.05 4.46 6.78
N GLU A 25 15.11 4.03 7.62
CA GLU A 25 15.16 4.21 9.08
C GLU A 25 16.36 3.48 9.70
N ARG A 26 16.66 2.27 9.22
CA ARG A 26 17.84 1.51 9.68
C ARG A 26 19.14 2.24 9.35
N ILE A 27 19.28 2.76 8.13
CA ILE A 27 20.46 3.52 7.71
C ILE A 27 20.58 4.82 8.50
N ALA A 28 19.49 5.61 8.56
CA ALA A 28 19.45 6.88 9.24
C ALA A 28 19.75 6.76 10.74
N THR A 29 19.23 5.71 11.38
CA THR A 29 19.51 5.41 12.80
C THR A 29 20.96 4.97 13.01
N SER A 30 21.46 4.05 12.18
CA SER A 30 22.83 3.54 12.27
C SER A 30 23.87 4.66 12.12
N LEU A 31 23.62 5.57 11.18
CA LEU A 31 24.48 6.72 10.90
C LEU A 31 24.15 7.96 11.74
N ARG A 32 23.20 7.85 12.68
CA ARG A 32 22.78 8.91 13.61
C ARG A 32 22.41 10.23 12.91
N TRP A 33 21.64 10.15 11.82
CA TRP A 33 21.17 11.34 11.12
C TRP A 33 20.23 12.17 12.00
N PRO A 34 20.37 13.51 12.03
CA PRO A 34 19.45 14.40 12.72
C PRO A 34 17.99 14.20 12.25
N LYS A 35 17.02 14.11 13.16
CA LYS A 35 15.62 13.79 12.81
C LYS A 35 14.96 14.82 11.90
N ASP A 36 15.38 16.07 12.00
CA ASP A 36 14.94 17.20 11.16
C ASP A 36 15.28 17.03 9.67
N VAL A 37 16.33 16.27 9.33
CA VAL A 37 16.68 16.00 7.93
C VAL A 37 16.03 14.75 7.35
N TRP A 38 15.33 13.94 8.17
CA TRP A 38 14.79 12.65 7.72
C TRP A 38 13.72 12.83 6.65
N SER A 39 12.81 13.79 6.84
CA SER A 39 11.75 14.03 5.86
C SER A 39 12.34 14.38 4.50
N LEU A 40 13.23 15.37 4.45
CA LEU A 40 13.88 15.81 3.22
C LEU A 40 14.64 14.67 2.54
N LEU A 41 15.48 13.94 3.28
CA LEU A 41 16.29 12.85 2.72
C LEU A 41 15.43 11.68 2.22
N SER A 42 14.35 11.36 2.93
CA SER A 42 13.43 10.30 2.51
C SER A 42 12.67 10.66 1.24
N GLN A 43 12.50 11.93 0.93
CA GLN A 43 11.80 12.40 -0.27
C GLN A 43 12.71 12.44 -1.51
N CYS A 44 14.05 12.53 -1.34
CA CYS A 44 15.01 12.68 -2.43
C CYS A 44 15.02 11.52 -3.46
N LYS A 45 14.49 10.35 -3.10
CA LYS A 45 14.44 9.17 -3.99
C LYS A 45 13.02 8.82 -4.44
N LEU A 46 12.01 9.55 -3.97
CA LEU A 46 10.62 9.31 -4.35
C LEU A 46 10.35 9.78 -5.78
N PHE A 47 9.44 9.10 -6.45
CA PHE A 47 8.98 9.47 -7.79
C PHE A 47 7.51 9.06 -7.97
N CYS A 48 6.90 9.53 -9.06
CA CYS A 48 5.53 9.21 -9.44
C CYS A 48 4.54 9.42 -8.28
N LYS A 49 3.83 8.37 -7.87
CA LYS A 49 2.70 8.49 -6.95
C LYS A 49 3.11 8.97 -5.55
N ALA A 50 4.30 8.59 -5.08
CA ALA A 50 4.83 9.08 -3.81
C ALA A 50 5.12 10.59 -3.84
N LEU A 51 5.59 11.11 -4.98
CA LEU A 51 5.83 12.54 -5.16
C LEU A 51 4.51 13.33 -5.25
N GLU A 52 3.48 12.79 -5.91
CA GLU A 52 2.14 13.38 -5.94
C GLU A 52 1.56 13.52 -4.52
N VAL A 53 1.73 12.48 -3.69
CA VAL A 53 1.27 12.49 -2.30
C VAL A 53 2.02 13.55 -1.50
N CYS A 54 3.35 13.60 -1.59
CA CYS A 54 4.14 14.66 -0.94
C CYS A 54 3.70 16.06 -1.38
N SER A 55 3.43 16.25 -2.67
CA SER A 55 2.99 17.54 -3.23
C SER A 55 1.60 17.96 -2.76
N SER A 56 0.79 17.02 -2.27
CA SER A 56 -0.54 17.30 -1.71
C SER A 56 -0.54 17.65 -0.23
N LEU A 57 0.60 17.46 0.45
CA LEU A 57 0.79 17.85 1.85
C LEU A 57 1.09 19.34 1.96
N SER A 58 0.70 19.96 3.07
CA SER A 58 1.15 21.31 3.41
C SER A 58 2.65 21.35 3.68
N LEU A 59 3.23 22.56 3.70
CA LEU A 59 4.65 22.74 3.99
C LEU A 59 5.03 22.15 5.36
N GLU A 60 4.23 22.40 6.40
CA GLU A 60 4.47 21.87 7.75
C GLU A 60 4.39 20.33 7.79
N GLU A 61 3.41 19.74 7.12
CA GLU A 61 3.26 18.29 7.03
C GLU A 61 4.40 17.64 6.24
N SER A 62 4.85 18.26 5.15
CA SER A 62 5.96 17.75 4.33
C SER A 62 7.31 17.81 5.05
N LEU A 63 7.46 18.62 6.10
CA LEU A 63 8.65 18.65 6.95
C LEU A 63 8.64 17.57 8.04
N ASN A 64 7.48 16.99 8.33
CA ASN A 64 7.34 15.92 9.32
C ASN A 64 7.51 14.53 8.66
N TYR A 65 8.59 13.83 9.03
CA TYR A 65 8.90 12.51 8.49
C TYR A 65 7.77 11.49 8.72
N GLU A 66 7.18 11.45 9.90
CA GLU A 66 6.12 10.48 10.22
C GLU A 66 4.85 10.75 9.44
N THR A 67 4.50 12.02 9.23
CA THR A 67 3.37 12.42 8.39
C THR A 67 3.60 12.01 6.94
N VAL A 68 4.77 12.31 6.38
CA VAL A 68 5.14 11.94 4.99
C VAL A 68 5.12 10.42 4.81
N LYS A 69 5.78 9.68 5.70
CA LYS A 69 5.81 8.22 5.70
C LYS A 69 4.40 7.64 5.74
N SER A 70 3.56 8.10 6.66
CA SER A 70 2.19 7.62 6.82
C SER A 70 1.32 7.92 5.60
N ALA A 71 1.41 9.14 5.05
CA ALA A 71 0.66 9.54 3.86
C ALA A 71 1.04 8.69 2.63
N ILE A 72 2.33 8.45 2.41
CA ILE A 72 2.82 7.61 1.32
C ILE A 72 2.41 6.15 1.55
N LEU A 73 2.63 5.59 2.73
CA LEU A 73 2.22 4.21 3.03
C LEU A 73 0.72 4.04 2.83
N CYS A 74 -0.10 4.94 3.35
CA CYS A 74 -1.56 4.93 3.17
C CYS A 74 -1.93 5.01 1.68
N ALA A 75 -1.33 5.93 0.93
CA ALA A 75 -1.61 6.07 -0.49
C ALA A 75 -1.32 4.77 -1.25
N TYR A 76 -0.23 4.07 -0.93
CA TYR A 76 0.16 2.82 -1.59
C TYR A 76 -0.56 1.57 -1.02
N GLU A 77 -0.98 1.56 0.24
CA GLU A 77 -1.87 0.52 0.80
C GLU A 77 -3.30 0.62 0.24
N LEU A 78 -3.75 1.83 -0.13
CA LEU A 78 -5.02 2.05 -0.81
C LEU A 78 -4.98 1.63 -2.28
N VAL A 79 -3.81 1.45 -2.90
CA VAL A 79 -3.68 1.09 -4.32
C VAL A 79 -4.32 -0.27 -4.64
N PRO A 80 -4.01 -1.38 -3.92
CA PRO A 80 -4.71 -2.66 -4.13
C PRO A 80 -6.22 -2.55 -3.97
N LYS A 81 -6.68 -1.88 -2.89
CA LYS A 81 -8.12 -1.72 -2.60
C LYS A 81 -8.83 -0.90 -3.67
N ALA A 82 -8.19 0.14 -4.20
CA ALA A 82 -8.74 0.98 -5.27
C ALA A 82 -8.87 0.22 -6.60
N TYR A 83 -7.84 -0.56 -7.00
CA TYR A 83 -7.95 -1.39 -8.21
C TYR A 83 -9.01 -2.48 -8.07
N ARG A 84 -9.10 -3.11 -6.90
CA ARG A 84 -10.16 -4.09 -6.59
C ARG A 84 -11.56 -3.48 -6.72
N GLN A 85 -11.80 -2.32 -6.10
CA GLN A 85 -13.09 -1.64 -6.18
C GLN A 85 -13.42 -1.24 -7.62
N LYS A 86 -12.45 -0.69 -8.37
CA LYS A 86 -12.63 -0.40 -9.79
C LYS A 86 -12.99 -1.66 -10.56
N PHE A 87 -12.28 -2.77 -10.37
CA PHE A 87 -12.58 -4.05 -11.00
C PHE A 87 -14.00 -4.56 -10.68
N ARG A 88 -14.42 -4.54 -9.41
CA ARG A 88 -15.74 -5.03 -8.97
C ARG A 88 -16.88 -4.14 -9.46
N CYS A 89 -16.68 -2.83 -9.47
CA CYS A 89 -17.70 -1.84 -9.81
C CYS A 89 -17.67 -1.37 -11.27
N HIS A 90 -16.72 -1.82 -12.10
CA HIS A 90 -16.64 -1.42 -13.51
C HIS A 90 -17.88 -1.90 -14.27
N LYS A 91 -18.61 -0.95 -14.85
CA LYS A 91 -19.78 -1.17 -15.68
C LYS A 91 -19.50 -0.71 -17.10
N LYS A 92 -20.01 -1.46 -18.07
CA LYS A 92 -19.92 -1.09 -19.49
C LYS A 92 -20.61 0.25 -19.71
N ASN A 93 -19.93 1.17 -20.39
CA ASN A 93 -20.53 2.45 -20.79
C ASN A 93 -21.31 2.29 -22.12
N SER A 94 -22.17 3.26 -22.45
CA SER A 94 -23.06 3.18 -23.63
C SER A 94 -22.29 3.19 -24.96
N THR A 95 -21.12 3.81 -25.00
CA THR A 95 -20.31 4.01 -26.21
C THR A 95 -19.26 2.92 -26.45
N GLN A 96 -18.96 2.11 -25.45
CA GLN A 96 -17.90 1.08 -25.48
C GLN A 96 -18.41 -0.22 -26.09
N THR A 97 -17.54 -0.92 -26.81
CA THR A 97 -17.80 -2.28 -27.30
C THR A 97 -17.64 -3.32 -26.18
N PHE A 98 -18.22 -4.51 -26.33
CA PHE A 98 -18.04 -5.58 -25.34
C PHE A 98 -16.59 -6.08 -25.25
N VAL A 99 -15.84 -6.01 -26.35
CA VAL A 99 -14.41 -6.38 -26.38
C VAL A 99 -13.59 -5.41 -25.54
N GLU A 100 -13.81 -4.10 -25.68
CA GLU A 100 -13.14 -3.09 -24.86
C GLU A 100 -13.49 -3.22 -23.38
N PHE A 101 -14.76 -3.46 -23.06
CA PHE A 101 -15.20 -3.68 -21.68
C PHE A 101 -14.51 -4.88 -21.04
N ALA A 102 -14.46 -6.03 -21.74
CA ALA A 102 -13.78 -7.22 -21.24
C ALA A 102 -12.27 -6.97 -21.04
N ARG A 103 -11.63 -6.28 -21.99
CA ARG A 103 -10.21 -5.90 -21.91
C ARG A 103 -9.94 -5.00 -20.71
N GLU A 104 -10.76 -3.97 -20.48
CA GLU A 104 -10.62 -3.07 -19.34
C GLU A 104 -10.83 -3.80 -18.00
N LYS A 105 -11.82 -4.70 -17.93
CA LYS A 105 -12.02 -5.60 -16.79
C LYS A 105 -10.77 -6.42 -16.48
N GLY A 106 -10.16 -7.03 -17.49
CA GLY A 106 -8.91 -7.79 -17.35
C GLY A 106 -7.76 -6.93 -16.82
N ILE A 107 -7.54 -5.77 -17.43
CA ILE A 107 -6.48 -4.83 -17.01
C ILE A 107 -6.65 -4.40 -15.54
N LEU A 108 -7.89 -4.14 -15.09
CA LEU A 108 -8.14 -3.77 -13.70
C LEU A 108 -7.84 -4.91 -12.73
N PHE A 109 -8.15 -6.15 -13.12
CA PHE A 109 -7.80 -7.34 -12.34
C PHE A 109 -6.29 -7.53 -12.25
N ASP A 110 -5.57 -7.45 -13.37
CA ASP A 110 -4.11 -7.61 -13.41
C ASP A 110 -3.40 -6.56 -12.56
N LYS A 111 -3.88 -5.29 -12.61
CA LYS A 111 -3.39 -4.22 -11.76
C LYS A 111 -3.65 -4.49 -10.28
N TRP A 112 -4.80 -5.05 -9.93
CA TRP A 112 -5.10 -5.44 -8.55
C TRP A 112 -4.20 -6.58 -8.06
N CYS A 113 -4.01 -7.64 -8.87
CA CYS A 113 -3.11 -8.74 -8.56
C CYS A 113 -1.66 -8.26 -8.39
N THR A 114 -1.18 -7.41 -9.30
CA THR A 114 0.17 -6.82 -9.25
C THR A 114 0.36 -5.98 -7.98
N ALA A 115 -0.59 -5.09 -7.67
CA ALA A 115 -0.55 -4.27 -6.46
C ALA A 115 -0.59 -5.11 -5.18
N SER A 116 -1.29 -6.25 -5.21
CA SER A 116 -1.39 -7.20 -4.09
C SER A 116 -0.20 -8.18 -4.03
N LYS A 117 0.80 -8.03 -4.90
CA LYS A 117 2.00 -8.88 -4.98
C LYS A 117 1.69 -10.38 -5.17
N VAL A 118 0.63 -10.69 -5.91
CA VAL A 118 0.28 -12.06 -6.31
C VAL A 118 1.37 -12.60 -7.23
N LYS A 119 1.87 -13.80 -6.95
CA LYS A 119 2.98 -14.44 -7.69
C LYS A 119 2.56 -15.70 -8.43
N ASP A 120 1.51 -16.35 -7.96
CA ASP A 120 1.06 -17.67 -8.38
C ASP A 120 -0.46 -17.80 -8.20
N PHE A 121 -1.00 -18.93 -8.63
CA PHE A 121 -2.42 -19.20 -8.50
C PHE A 121 -2.88 -19.24 -7.04
N ASP A 122 -2.08 -19.78 -6.13
CA ASP A 122 -2.45 -19.92 -4.72
C ASP A 122 -2.56 -18.57 -4.03
N SER A 123 -1.62 -17.65 -4.27
CA SER A 123 -1.70 -16.28 -3.77
C SER A 123 -2.87 -15.49 -4.37
N MET A 124 -3.23 -15.73 -5.63
CA MET A 124 -4.44 -15.16 -6.25
C MET A 124 -5.71 -15.69 -5.57
N ARG A 125 -5.76 -17.00 -5.32
CA ARG A 125 -6.87 -17.67 -4.64
C ARG A 125 -7.03 -17.12 -3.22
N GLU A 126 -5.97 -17.02 -2.44
CA GLU A 126 -6.01 -16.45 -1.08
C GLU A 126 -6.44 -14.98 -1.09
N LEU A 127 -5.98 -14.17 -2.06
CA LEU A 127 -6.41 -12.78 -2.22
C LEU A 127 -7.93 -12.65 -2.38
N VAL A 128 -8.52 -13.45 -3.28
CA VAL A 128 -9.97 -13.44 -3.55
C VAL A 128 -10.76 -13.98 -2.36
N LEU A 129 -10.27 -15.05 -1.72
CA LEU A 129 -10.90 -15.62 -0.53
C LEU A 129 -10.90 -14.66 0.65
N LEU A 130 -9.79 -13.94 0.88
CA LEU A 130 -9.70 -12.93 1.94
C LEU A 130 -10.60 -11.73 1.67
N GLU A 131 -10.74 -11.32 0.41
CA GLU A 131 -11.70 -10.29 0.02
C GLU A 131 -13.12 -10.71 0.44
N GLU A 132 -13.55 -11.90 -0.01
CA GLU A 132 -14.90 -12.40 0.25
C GLU A 132 -15.14 -12.57 1.75
N PHE A 133 -14.19 -13.19 2.46
CA PHE A 133 -14.27 -13.38 3.91
C PHE A 133 -14.43 -12.05 4.65
N LYS A 134 -13.62 -11.03 4.31
CA LYS A 134 -13.74 -9.69 4.92
C LYS A 134 -15.09 -9.04 4.62
N SER A 135 -15.72 -9.32 3.49
CA SER A 135 -17.05 -8.77 3.16
C SER A 135 -18.18 -9.29 4.07
N CYS A 136 -17.97 -10.46 4.70
CA CYS A 136 -18.92 -11.07 5.61
C CYS A 136 -18.73 -10.63 7.08
N LEU A 137 -17.72 -9.82 7.38
CA LEU A 137 -17.36 -9.47 8.76
C LEU A 137 -17.82 -8.05 9.12
N PRO A 138 -18.07 -7.78 10.42
CA PRO A 138 -18.29 -6.42 10.91
C PRO A 138 -17.09 -5.52 10.62
N GLU A 139 -17.35 -4.23 10.34
CA GLU A 139 -16.32 -3.26 9.95
C GLU A 139 -15.15 -3.20 10.93
N ARG A 140 -15.42 -3.23 12.24
CA ARG A 140 -14.38 -3.22 13.29
C ARG A 140 -13.38 -4.38 13.16
N VAL A 141 -13.87 -5.57 12.80
CA VAL A 141 -13.03 -6.76 12.59
C VAL A 141 -12.23 -6.63 11.30
N VAL A 142 -12.83 -6.08 10.24
CA VAL A 142 -12.15 -5.83 8.97
C VAL A 142 -11.00 -4.84 9.13
N VAL A 143 -11.19 -3.76 9.91
CA VAL A 143 -10.13 -2.79 10.23
C VAL A 143 -8.97 -3.50 10.93
N TYR A 144 -9.24 -4.25 11.99
CA TYR A 144 -8.23 -5.04 12.70
C TYR A 144 -7.47 -5.99 11.75
N LEU A 145 -8.17 -6.76 10.90
CA LEU A 145 -7.53 -7.67 9.96
C LEU A 145 -6.64 -6.97 8.92
N ASN A 146 -6.97 -5.73 8.53
CA ASN A 146 -6.14 -4.96 7.61
C ASN A 146 -4.82 -4.53 8.28
N GLU A 147 -4.86 -4.14 9.55
CA GLU A 147 -3.66 -3.80 10.32
C GLU A 147 -2.71 -4.98 10.50
N GLN A 148 -3.26 -6.20 10.60
CA GLN A 148 -2.47 -7.44 10.73
C GLN A 148 -1.78 -7.89 9.44
N LYS A 149 -2.01 -7.22 8.30
CA LYS A 149 -1.42 -7.54 6.98
C LYS A 149 -1.49 -9.02 6.60
N VAL A 150 -2.59 -9.70 6.95
CA VAL A 150 -2.78 -11.14 6.72
C VAL A 150 -2.90 -11.47 5.24
N THR A 151 -2.18 -12.50 4.81
CA THR A 151 -2.16 -12.98 3.42
C THR A 151 -2.79 -14.36 3.23
N SER A 152 -3.27 -14.99 4.31
CA SER A 152 -3.98 -16.27 4.25
C SER A 152 -5.32 -16.23 5.00
N LEU A 153 -6.34 -16.83 4.38
CA LEU A 153 -7.69 -16.98 4.95
C LEU A 153 -7.67 -17.73 6.29
N SER A 154 -6.94 -18.84 6.37
CA SER A 154 -6.88 -19.66 7.59
C SER A 154 -6.31 -18.85 8.77
N ARG A 155 -5.26 -18.07 8.51
CA ARG A 155 -4.66 -17.19 9.51
C ARG A 155 -5.59 -16.05 9.90
N ALA A 156 -6.31 -15.47 8.93
CA ALA A 156 -7.28 -14.42 9.19
C ALA A 156 -8.41 -14.93 10.11
N ALA A 157 -8.96 -16.12 9.84
CA ALA A 157 -10.00 -16.72 10.67
C ALA A 157 -9.54 -16.89 12.14
N VAL A 158 -8.34 -17.45 12.35
CA VAL A 158 -7.77 -17.61 13.71
C VAL A 158 -7.58 -16.27 14.42
N LEU A 159 -7.23 -15.21 13.70
CA LEU A 159 -7.09 -13.86 14.28
C LEU A 159 -8.45 -13.26 14.65
N VAL A 160 -9.49 -13.49 13.84
CA VAL A 160 -10.85 -13.06 14.16
C VAL A 160 -11.34 -13.72 15.44
N ASP A 161 -11.21 -15.05 15.56
CA ASP A 161 -11.65 -15.78 16.75
C ASP A 161 -10.98 -15.22 18.02
N LYS A 162 -9.68 -14.95 17.95
CA LYS A 162 -8.93 -14.33 19.06
C LYS A 162 -9.41 -12.92 19.37
N PHE A 163 -9.70 -12.11 18.35
CA PHE A 163 -10.15 -10.73 18.53
C PHE A 163 -11.52 -10.68 19.21
N VAL A 164 -12.45 -11.54 18.78
CA VAL A 164 -13.81 -11.65 19.33
C VAL A 164 -13.83 -12.18 20.76
N LEU A 165 -12.88 -13.03 21.14
CA LEU A 165 -12.78 -13.50 22.53
C LEU A 165 -12.24 -12.43 23.50
N MET A 166 -11.55 -11.41 22.99
CA MET A 166 -10.92 -10.36 23.80
C MET A 166 -11.74 -9.07 23.89
N HIS A 167 -12.81 -8.91 23.10
CA HIS A 167 -13.59 -7.68 22.95
C HIS A 167 -15.08 -7.93 22.77
#